data_AF-A0A920S0Z9-F1
#
_entry.id   AF-A0A920S0Z9-F1
#
_cell.length_a   1.000
_cell.length_b   1.000
_cell.length_c   1.000
_cell.angle_alpha   90.00
_cell.angle_beta   90.00
_cell.angle_gamma   90.00
#
_symmetry.space_group_name_H-M   'P 1'
#
loop_
_entity.id
_entity.type
_entity.pdbx_description
1 polymer ?
#
loop_
_entity_poly.entity_id
_entity_poly.type
_entity_poly.pdbx_seq_one_letter_code
_entity_poly.pdbx_strand_id
1 'polypeptide(L)'
;MDRCNFRCTYCMPEEKYHPKFKFLPSNQRLSFQDIIRITKNFVSLGVDKIRITGGEPLLRVNLTDLIGDLSRIDGIKDIALTTNGVLLAKYASELKAAGLDRVTVSLDSIDPK
;
A
#
# COMPACT_ATOMS: atom_id res chain seq x y z
N MET A 1 -0.36 7.67 2.83
CA MET A 1 0.90 7.95 2.09
C MET A 1 0.51 8.25 0.66
N ASP A 2 1.03 9.33 0.11
CA ASP A 2 0.53 10.02 -1.09
C ASP A 2 1.57 10.10 -2.21
N ARG A 3 2.67 9.35 -2.08
CA ARG A 3 3.77 9.33 -3.06
C ARG A 3 3.61 8.16 -4.02
N CYS A 4 3.93 8.40 -5.28
CA CYS A 4 4.02 7.38 -6.33
C CYS A 4 5.30 7.60 -7.15
N ASN A 5 5.88 6.51 -7.65
CA ASN A 5 7.01 6.51 -8.58
C ASN A 5 6.56 6.69 -10.04
N PHE A 6 5.26 6.61 -10.33
CA PHE A 6 4.66 6.90 -11.64
C PHE A 6 3.94 8.26 -11.66
N ARG A 7 3.70 8.77 -12.87
CA ARG A 7 2.92 9.98 -13.17
C ARG A 7 1.86 9.71 -14.24
N CYS A 8 1.02 8.68 -14.01
CA CYS A 8 -0.06 8.34 -14.93
C CYS A 8 -0.95 9.56 -15.14
N THR A 9 -1.23 9.92 -16.40
CA THR A 9 -1.93 11.16 -16.78
C THR A 9 -3.33 11.26 -16.17
N TYR A 10 -4.01 10.13 -15.97
CA TYR A 10 -5.35 10.06 -15.39
C TYR A 10 -5.38 10.04 -13.85
N CYS A 11 -4.23 9.92 -13.17
CA CYS A 11 -4.16 9.75 -11.72
C CYS A 11 -3.26 10.81 -11.05
N MET A 12 -1.99 10.86 -11.45
CA MET A 12 -1.00 11.80 -10.92
C MET A 12 -0.28 12.53 -12.06
N PRO A 13 -0.98 13.38 -12.84
CA PRO A 13 -0.41 14.11 -13.97
C PRO A 13 0.75 15.00 -13.54
N GLU A 14 1.80 15.06 -14.36
CA GLU A 14 3.06 15.75 -14.03
C GLU A 14 2.88 17.27 -13.88
N GLU A 15 1.94 17.87 -14.62
CA GLU A 15 1.62 19.30 -14.53
C GLU A 15 1.18 19.70 -13.12
N LYS A 16 0.53 18.77 -12.39
CA LYS A 16 0.08 18.96 -11.02
C LYS A 16 1.05 18.39 -9.99
N TYR A 17 1.57 17.19 -10.22
CA TYR A 17 2.44 16.45 -9.29
C TYR A 17 3.93 16.54 -9.69
N HIS A 18 4.34 17.74 -10.08
CA HIS A 18 5.70 18.07 -10.51
C HIS A 18 6.75 17.87 -9.39
N PRO A 19 8.06 17.88 -9.69
CA PRO A 19 9.12 17.63 -8.69
C PRO A 19 9.10 18.54 -7.45
N LYS A 20 8.55 19.75 -7.56
CA LYS A 20 8.39 20.70 -6.43
C LYS A 20 7.09 20.51 -5.62
N PHE A 21 6.27 19.51 -5.96
CA PHE A 21 4.99 19.29 -5.30
C PHE A 21 5.24 18.81 -3.87
N LYS A 22 4.58 19.44 -2.90
CA LYS A 22 4.73 19.12 -1.48
C LYS A 22 3.78 18.00 -1.08
N PHE A 23 4.30 16.77 -1.11
CA PHE A 23 3.61 15.61 -0.52
C PHE A 23 3.53 15.71 1.01
N LEU A 24 2.61 14.94 1.59
CA LEU A 24 2.43 14.84 3.04
C LEU A 24 3.76 14.50 3.72
N PRO A 25 4.18 15.32 4.70
CA PRO A 25 5.34 15.03 5.52
C PRO A 25 5.09 13.77 6.36
N SER A 26 6.17 13.09 6.75
CA SER A 26 6.06 11.79 7.43
C SER A 26 5.27 11.86 8.75
N ASN A 27 5.34 12.98 9.48
CA ASN A 27 4.64 13.21 10.75
C ASN A 27 3.12 13.45 10.60
N GLN A 28 2.62 13.67 9.39
CA GLN A 28 1.19 13.81 9.12
C GLN A 28 0.56 12.51 8.61
N ARG A 29 1.35 11.42 8.51
CA ARG A 29 0.85 10.11 8.13
C ARG A 29 0.48 9.35 9.40
N LEU A 30 -0.60 8.58 9.34
CA LEU A 30 -0.90 7.61 10.38
C LEU A 30 0.30 6.69 10.60
N SER A 31 0.72 6.56 11.86
CA SER A 31 1.74 5.60 12.26
C SER A 31 1.22 4.17 12.04
N PHE A 32 2.11 3.18 12.04
CA PHE A 32 1.66 1.78 12.00
C PHE A 32 0.83 1.41 13.24
N GLN A 33 1.18 1.95 14.41
CA GLN A 33 0.39 1.76 15.63
C GLN A 33 -1.04 2.29 15.47
N ASP A 34 -1.21 3.48 14.86
CA ASP A 34 -2.54 4.05 14.59
C ASP A 34 -3.33 3.18 13.61
N ILE A 35 -2.68 2.70 12.53
CA ILE A 35 -3.32 1.82 11.54
C ILE A 35 -3.79 0.53 12.20
N ILE A 36 -2.93 -0.13 12.97
CA ILE A 36 -3.25 -1.38 13.69
C ILE A 36 -4.43 -1.14 14.65
N ARG A 37 -4.40 -0.04 15.42
CA ARG A 37 -5.48 0.31 16.36
C ARG A 37 -6.81 0.51 15.64
N ILE A 38 -6.81 1.27 14.54
CA ILE A 38 -8.00 1.52 13.72
C ILE A 38 -8.52 0.20 13.14
N THR A 39 -7.64 -0.62 12.59
CA THR A 39 -7.99 -1.93 12.05
C THR A 39 -8.67 -2.81 13.09
N LYS A 40 -8.13 -2.94 14.31
CA LYS A 40 -8.75 -3.75 15.37
C LYS A 40 -10.18 -3.30 15.69
N ASN A 41 -10.42 -1.99 15.72
CA ASN A 41 -11.76 -1.44 15.93
C ASN A 41 -12.71 -1.72 14.76
N PHE A 42 -12.23 -1.73 13.51
CA PHE A 42 -13.05 -2.09 12.36
C PHE A 42 -13.34 -3.59 12.30
N VAL A 43 -12.37 -4.42 12.70
CA VAL A 43 -12.55 -5.88 12.76
C VAL A 43 -13.59 -6.27 13.81
N SER A 44 -13.63 -5.59 14.96
CA SER A 44 -14.70 -5.80 15.95
C SER A 44 -16.09 -5.38 15.45
N LEU A 45 -16.16 -4.59 14.36
CA LEU A 45 -17.39 -4.22 13.66
C LEU A 45 -17.68 -5.09 12.44
N GLY A 46 -16.91 -6.16 12.22
CA GLY A 46 -17.15 -7.15 11.17
C GLY A 46 -16.31 -6.98 9.90
N VAL A 47 -15.35 -6.05 9.86
CA VAL A 47 -14.39 -6.00 8.75
C VAL A 47 -13.46 -7.22 8.81
N ASP A 48 -13.41 -8.00 7.73
CA ASP A 48 -12.52 -9.17 7.65
C ASP A 48 -11.51 -9.10 6.49
N LYS A 49 -11.51 -8.02 5.70
CA LYS A 49 -10.57 -7.81 4.59
C LYS A 49 -9.91 -6.45 4.67
N ILE A 50 -8.61 -6.41 4.35
CA ILE A 50 -7.82 -5.18 4.30
C ILE A 50 -7.17 -5.06 2.93
N ARG A 51 -7.28 -3.88 2.33
CA ARG A 51 -6.56 -3.53 1.11
C ARG A 51 -5.56 -2.41 1.38
N ILE A 52 -4.30 -2.69 1.14
CA ILE A 52 -3.20 -1.73 1.20
C ILE A 52 -3.07 -1.06 -0.17
N THR A 53 -3.08 0.27 -0.15
CA THR A 53 -2.98 1.16 -1.31
C THR A 53 -2.24 2.44 -0.91
N GLY A 54 -2.26 3.47 -1.76
CA GLY A 54 -1.73 4.80 -1.48
C GLY A 54 -1.60 5.60 -2.77
N GLY A 55 -0.42 6.20 -2.97
CA GLY A 55 0.16 6.25 -4.32
C GLY A 55 0.71 4.87 -4.65
N GLU A 56 2.04 4.70 -4.64
CA GLU A 56 2.66 3.38 -4.72
C GLU A 56 2.98 2.87 -3.30
N PRO A 57 2.25 1.87 -2.76
CA PRO A 57 2.44 1.41 -1.39
C PRO A 57 3.85 0.84 -1.14
N LEU A 58 4.49 0.23 -2.13
CA LEU A 58 5.85 -0.33 -1.98
C LEU A 58 6.94 0.73 -1.75
N LEU A 59 6.63 2.03 -1.90
CA LEU A 59 7.51 3.12 -1.49
C LEU A 59 7.47 3.37 0.03
N ARG A 60 6.57 2.73 0.78
CA ARG A 60 6.46 2.91 2.22
C ARG A 60 7.48 2.02 2.91
N VAL A 61 8.48 2.65 3.51
CA VAL A 61 9.48 1.98 4.34
C VAL A 61 8.77 1.13 5.40
N ASN A 62 9.26 -0.09 5.58
CA ASN A 62 8.76 -1.09 6.54
C ASN A 62 7.32 -1.54 6.29
N LEU A 63 6.83 -1.48 5.04
CA LEU A 63 5.48 -1.98 4.72
C LEU A 63 5.30 -3.46 5.09
N THR A 64 6.34 -4.29 4.91
CA THR A 64 6.35 -5.71 5.28
C THR A 64 6.02 -5.90 6.77
N ASP A 65 6.59 -5.07 7.64
CA ASP A 65 6.33 -5.14 9.09
C ASP A 65 4.86 -4.85 9.41
N LEU A 66 4.29 -3.83 8.76
CA LEU A 66 2.85 -3.52 8.90
C LEU A 66 1.99 -4.71 8.45
N ILE A 67 2.30 -5.35 7.33
CA ILE A 67 1.55 -6.53 6.87
C ILE A 67 1.63 -7.65 7.91
N GLY A 68 2.81 -7.89 8.49
CA GLY A 68 3.01 -8.87 9.55
C GLY A 68 2.23 -8.55 10.82
N ASP A 69 2.12 -7.28 11.20
CA ASP A 69 1.30 -6.86 12.34
C ASP A 69 -0.20 -7.04 12.07
N LEU A 70 -0.64 -6.72 10.84
CA LEU A 70 -2.04 -6.86 10.44
C LEU A 70 -2.43 -8.34 10.34
N SER A 71 -1.59 -9.20 9.78
CA SER A 71 -1.91 -10.63 9.61
C SER A 71 -2.09 -11.38 10.94
N ARG A 72 -1.58 -10.81 12.04
CA ARG A 72 -1.77 -11.32 13.41
C ARG A 72 -3.06 -10.86 14.09
N ILE A 73 -3.87 -10.02 13.46
CA ILE A 73 -5.13 -9.56 14.06
C ILE A 73 -6.22 -10.61 13.80
N ASP A 74 -6.70 -11.24 14.86
CA ASP A 74 -7.81 -12.19 14.81
C ASP A 74 -9.05 -11.55 14.15
N GLY A 75 -9.62 -12.26 13.18
CA GLY A 75 -10.79 -11.84 12.41
C GLY A 75 -10.48 -11.34 10.99
N ILE A 76 -9.22 -10.99 10.70
CA ILE A 76 -8.79 -10.71 9.33
C ILE A 76 -8.61 -12.02 8.58
N LYS A 77 -9.16 -12.09 7.37
CA LYS A 77 -9.12 -13.27 6.48
C LYS A 77 -8.42 -13.00 5.15
N ASP A 78 -8.25 -11.75 4.76
CA ASP A 78 -7.61 -11.37 3.49
C ASP A 78 -6.87 -10.04 3.66
N ILE A 79 -5.57 -10.05 3.37
CA ILE A 79 -4.76 -8.85 3.19
C ILE A 79 -4.33 -8.78 1.73
N ALA A 80 -4.81 -7.76 1.03
CA ALA A 80 -4.53 -7.51 -0.37
C ALA A 80 -3.68 -6.24 -0.56
N LEU A 81 -2.79 -6.25 -1.55
CA LEU A 81 -1.98 -5.11 -1.98
C LEU A 81 -2.36 -4.70 -3.41
N THR A 82 -2.54 -3.40 -3.67
CA THR A 82 -2.61 -2.87 -5.05
C THR A 82 -1.35 -2.06 -5.35
N THR A 83 -0.62 -2.41 -6.42
CA THR A 83 0.69 -1.82 -6.78
C THR A 83 0.83 -1.69 -8.29
N ASN A 84 1.67 -0.78 -8.78
CA ASN A 84 2.11 -0.77 -10.18
C ASN A 84 3.13 -1.87 -10.51
N GLY A 85 3.62 -2.60 -9.50
CA GLY A 85 4.42 -3.81 -9.69
C GLY A 85 5.92 -3.58 -9.90
N VAL A 86 6.39 -2.35 -10.15
CA VAL A 86 7.81 -2.08 -10.45
C VAL A 86 8.74 -2.52 -9.32
N LEU A 87 8.29 -2.39 -8.07
CA LEU A 87 9.06 -2.82 -6.89
C LEU A 87 8.68 -4.22 -6.40
N LEU A 88 7.73 -4.89 -7.04
CA LEU A 88 7.18 -6.14 -6.51
C LEU A 88 8.22 -7.25 -6.49
N ALA A 89 9.05 -7.38 -7.52
CA ALA A 89 10.11 -8.40 -7.57
C ALA A 89 11.08 -8.31 -6.38
N LYS A 90 11.32 -7.10 -5.86
CA LYS A 90 12.17 -6.87 -4.69
C LYS A 90 11.51 -7.32 -3.38
N TYR A 91 10.20 -7.12 -3.23
CA TYR A 91 9.51 -7.32 -1.95
C TYR A 91 8.61 -8.56 -1.89
N ALA A 92 8.32 -9.22 -3.01
CA ALA A 92 7.30 -10.27 -3.09
C ALA A 92 7.49 -11.40 -2.06
N SER A 93 8.72 -11.91 -1.90
CA SER A 93 9.02 -12.98 -0.95
C SER A 93 8.78 -12.55 0.49
N GLU A 94 9.24 -11.35 0.86
CA GLU A 94 9.07 -10.80 2.21
C GLU A 94 7.59 -10.52 2.52
N LEU A 95 6.86 -9.95 1.56
CA LEU A 95 5.43 -9.68 1.69
C LEU A 95 4.64 -10.97 1.89
N LYS A 96 4.96 -12.02 1.12
CA LYS A 96 4.29 -13.32 1.27
C LYS A 96 4.59 -13.93 2.64
N ALA A 97 5.85 -13.88 3.08
CA ALA A 97 6.26 -14.37 4.40
C ALA A 97 5.59 -13.61 5.55
N ALA A 98 5.31 -12.31 5.38
CA ALA A 98 4.58 -11.50 6.34
C ALA A 98 3.07 -11.79 6.42
N GLY A 99 2.54 -12.60 5.49
CA GLY A 99 1.11 -12.95 5.46
C GLY A 99 0.28 -12.13 4.48
N LEU A 100 0.89 -11.56 3.43
CA LEU A 100 0.12 -11.01 2.32
C LEU A 100 -0.54 -12.15 1.51
N ASP A 101 -1.84 -12.04 1.28
CA ASP A 101 -2.63 -13.08 0.60
C ASP A 101 -2.68 -12.87 -0.91
N ARG A 102 -2.90 -11.63 -1.34
CA ARG A 102 -3.15 -11.31 -2.75
C ARG A 102 -2.51 -10.00 -3.18
N VAL A 103 -2.10 -9.96 -4.44
CA VAL A 103 -1.61 -8.75 -5.11
C VAL A 103 -2.49 -8.45 -6.31
N THR A 104 -2.85 -7.18 -6.49
CA THR A 104 -3.42 -6.61 -7.70
C THR A 104 -2.35 -5.74 -8.35
N VAL A 105 -1.91 -6.09 -9.56
CA VAL A 105 -0.95 -5.30 -10.32
C VAL A 105 -1.71 -4.43 -11.32
N SER A 106 -1.55 -3.11 -11.21
CA SER A 106 -2.09 -2.15 -12.18
C SER A 106 -1.17 -2.06 -13.38
N LEU A 107 -1.68 -2.48 -14.55
CA LEU A 107 -0.97 -2.45 -15.82
C LEU A 107 -1.96 -2.00 -16.90
N ASP A 108 -1.78 -0.79 -17.42
CA ASP A 108 -2.72 -0.19 -18.39
C ASP A 108 -2.44 -0.61 -19.84
N SER A 109 -1.22 -1.07 -20.14
CA SER A 109 -0.83 -1.54 -21.46
C SER A 109 0.23 -2.63 -21.36
N ILE A 110 0.18 -3.59 -22.28
CA ILE A 110 1.27 -4.54 -22.54
C ILE A 110 2.17 -4.08 -23.69
N ASP A 111 1.76 -3.05 -24.43
CA ASP A 111 2.60 -2.35 -25.40
C ASP A 111 3.50 -1.38 -24.63
N PRO A 112 4.84 -1.47 -24.79
CA PRO A 112 5.77 -0.54 -24.17
C PRO A 112 5.70 0.89 -24.71
N LYS A 113 4.92 1.17 -25.77
CA LYS A 113 4.82 2.48 -26.43
C LYS A 113 3.47 3.15 -26.27
#